data_AF-A0A814N3L5-F1
#
_entry.id   AF-A0A814N3L5-F1
#
_cell.length_a   1.000
_cell.length_b   1.000
_cell.length_c   1.000
_cell.angle_alpha   90.00
_cell.angle_beta   90.00
_cell.angle_gamma   90.00
#
_symmetry.space_group_name_H-M   'P 1'
#
loop_
_entity.id
_entity.type
_entity.pdbx_description
1 polymer ?
#
loop_
_entity_poly.entity_id
_entity_poly.type
_entity_poly.pdbx_seq_one_letter_code
_entity_poly.pdbx_strand_id
1 'polypeptide(L)'
;MFCEEHSLQHRQEIKRQFDGICEKHAFLQQDLNNTKDNSKSSELFSEIDQFEQEMMDQIKRTTKTAKERLLQMFKEKEEIKKEFNSLTKELRLKQSQSDYDETDVDHWKEELTKLTKQLRQLLTSNDNKIDWNTNSSIDLANLIQAVPLPASSPNQEQLFTGGALLHKGHQLKLNEFYGQTSQRWHLIYKAEKNGFAAKDFHRQCDGEGPTMTIIQSQEGNYLFGAFTMVPWTSQNGYKRDPNAFLFTLTNPHNLKPTKFPIIPEQSQYAVYHTNTNFWTDSFSQSSS
;
A
#
# COMPACT_ATOMS: atom_id res chain seq x y z
N MET A 1 28.46 -70.23 41.50
CA MET A 1 27.25 -71.06 41.66
C MET A 1 26.05 -70.10 41.59
N PHE A 2 25.49 -69.90 40.40
CA PHE A 2 24.27 -69.10 40.26
C PHE A 2 23.11 -69.97 40.73
N CYS A 3 22.39 -69.53 41.76
CA CYS A 3 21.26 -70.27 42.32
C CYS A 3 20.13 -70.29 41.27
N GLU A 4 19.77 -71.48 40.77
CA GLU A 4 18.77 -71.70 39.71
C GLU A 4 17.40 -71.09 40.05
N GLU A 5 17.08 -70.99 41.34
CA GLU A 5 15.81 -70.46 41.84
C GLU A 5 15.64 -68.95 41.54
N HIS A 6 16.71 -68.15 41.69
CA HIS A 6 16.69 -66.72 41.36
C HIS A 6 16.67 -66.46 39.85
N SER A 7 17.29 -67.34 39.05
CA SER A 7 17.25 -67.25 37.57
C SER A 7 15.83 -67.48 37.04
N LEU A 8 15.07 -68.40 37.65
CA LEU A 8 13.69 -68.68 37.27
C LEU A 8 12.76 -67.51 37.64
N GLN A 9 12.90 -66.96 38.84
CA GLN A 9 12.12 -65.81 39.29
C GLN A 9 12.40 -64.56 38.45
N HIS A 10 13.67 -64.28 38.14
CA HIS A 10 14.03 -63.15 37.27
C HIS A 10 13.48 -63.31 35.85
N ARG A 11 13.50 -64.53 35.31
CA ARG A 11 12.92 -64.85 34.00
C ARG A 11 11.40 -64.70 33.97
N GLN A 12 10.72 -65.05 35.07
CA GLN A 12 9.28 -64.84 35.22
C GLN A 12 8.92 -63.35 35.30
N GLU A 13 9.70 -62.54 36.03
CA GLU A 13 9.45 -61.09 36.11
C GLU A 13 9.71 -60.39 34.77
N ILE A 14 10.78 -60.77 34.04
CA ILE A 14 11.01 -60.26 32.68
C ILE A 14 9.85 -60.64 31.76
N LYS A 15 9.36 -61.87 31.85
CA LYS A 15 8.20 -62.31 31.05
C LYS A 15 6.96 -61.47 31.36
N ARG A 16 6.68 -61.19 32.64
CA ARG A 16 5.57 -60.35 33.07
C ARG A 16 5.70 -58.92 32.56
N GLN A 17 6.90 -58.35 32.58
CA GLN A 17 7.15 -57.02 32.03
C GLN A 17 7.00 -57.00 30.51
N PHE A 18 7.48 -58.04 29.83
CA PHE A 18 7.33 -58.20 28.38
C PHE A 18 5.85 -58.33 27.97
N ASP A 19 5.07 -59.14 28.70
CA ASP A 19 3.64 -59.30 28.47
C ASP A 19 2.91 -57.95 28.66
N GLY A 20 3.26 -57.17 29.70
CA GLY A 20 2.73 -55.83 29.90
C GLY A 20 3.13 -54.81 28.82
N ILE A 21 4.30 -54.97 28.20
CA ILE A 21 4.72 -54.17 27.03
C ILE A 21 3.90 -54.57 25.80
N CYS A 22 3.68 -55.87 25.58
CA CYS A 22 2.87 -56.37 24.48
C CYS A 22 1.41 -55.90 24.57
N GLU A 23 0.82 -55.88 25.77
CA GLU A 23 -0.52 -55.32 25.98
C GLU A 23 -0.57 -53.82 25.69
N LYS A 24 0.38 -53.04 26.22
CA LYS A 24 0.46 -51.59 25.93
C LYS A 24 0.66 -51.32 24.44
N HIS A 25 1.47 -52.13 23.77
CA HIS A 25 1.67 -52.04 22.34
C HIS A 25 0.37 -52.32 21.57
N ALA A 26 -0.38 -53.35 21.96
CA ALA A 26 -1.67 -53.67 21.34
C ALA A 26 -2.70 -52.55 21.54
N PHE A 27 -2.78 -51.96 22.74
CA PHE A 27 -3.63 -50.79 23.01
C PHE A 27 -3.23 -49.57 22.17
N LEU A 28 -1.93 -49.23 22.12
CA LEU A 28 -1.44 -48.12 21.30
C LEU A 28 -1.71 -48.35 19.81
N GLN A 29 -1.60 -49.59 19.34
CA GLN A 29 -1.85 -49.93 17.94
C GLN A 29 -3.35 -49.86 17.61
N GLN A 30 -4.22 -50.22 18.55
CA GLN A 30 -5.66 -50.05 18.45
C GLN A 30 -6.06 -48.56 18.46
N ASP A 31 -5.48 -47.77 19.37
CA ASP A 31 -5.71 -46.32 19.42
C ASP A 31 -5.21 -45.62 18.16
N LEU A 32 -4.05 -45.99 17.64
CA LEU A 32 -3.51 -45.47 16.37
C LEU A 32 -4.43 -45.81 15.18
N ASN A 33 -4.98 -47.02 15.15
CA ASN A 33 -5.93 -47.42 14.11
C ASN A 33 -7.30 -46.73 14.26
N ASN A 34 -7.74 -46.42 15.49
CA ASN A 34 -8.95 -45.64 15.75
C ASN A 34 -8.78 -44.14 15.41
N THR A 35 -7.60 -43.56 15.62
CA THR A 35 -7.28 -42.19 15.15
C THR A 35 -7.15 -42.07 13.63
N LYS A 36 -7.07 -43.20 12.93
CA LYS A 36 -7.08 -43.31 11.47
C LYS A 36 -8.48 -43.19 10.86
N ASP A 37 -9.45 -42.70 11.64
CA ASP A 37 -10.75 -42.30 11.13
C ASP A 37 -10.59 -41.04 10.26
N ASN A 38 -10.01 -41.24 9.07
CA ASN A 38 -9.80 -40.27 7.99
C ASN A 38 -11.08 -39.52 7.65
N SER A 39 -12.25 -40.05 8.05
CA SER A 39 -13.56 -39.42 7.99
C SER A 39 -13.55 -38.01 8.59
N LYS A 40 -13.14 -37.85 9.85
CA LYS A 40 -13.19 -36.54 10.55
C LYS A 40 -12.16 -35.55 10.03
N SER A 41 -10.96 -36.03 9.70
CA SER A 41 -9.93 -35.18 9.08
C SER A 41 -10.35 -34.74 7.68
N SER A 42 -10.93 -35.65 6.88
CA SER A 42 -11.46 -35.33 5.54
C SER A 42 -12.66 -34.39 5.60
N GLU A 43 -13.52 -34.50 6.62
CA GLU A 43 -14.65 -33.61 6.84
C GLU A 43 -14.17 -32.20 7.21
N LEU A 44 -13.19 -32.08 8.12
CA LEU A 44 -12.55 -30.81 8.46
C LEU A 44 -11.82 -30.16 7.28
N PHE A 45 -11.09 -30.94 6.46
CA PHE A 45 -10.46 -30.40 5.26
C PHE A 45 -11.50 -29.93 4.23
N SER A 46 -12.61 -30.67 4.07
CA SER A 46 -13.71 -30.26 3.20
C SER A 46 -14.41 -28.99 3.69
N GLU A 47 -14.56 -28.80 5.01
CA GLU A 47 -15.11 -27.57 5.59
C GLU A 47 -14.19 -26.37 5.36
N ILE A 48 -12.87 -26.55 5.47
CA ILE A 48 -11.88 -25.51 5.17
C ILE A 48 -11.92 -25.15 3.68
N ASP A 49 -11.91 -26.14 2.78
CA ASP A 49 -11.98 -25.91 1.34
C ASP A 49 -13.28 -25.18 0.96
N GLN A 50 -14.41 -25.56 1.58
CA GLN A 50 -15.69 -24.90 1.36
C GLN A 50 -15.66 -23.45 1.86
N PHE A 51 -15.12 -23.21 3.06
CA PHE A 51 -14.98 -21.86 3.61
C PHE A 51 -14.09 -20.97 2.73
N GLU A 52 -12.98 -21.52 2.22
CA GLU A 52 -12.09 -20.81 1.29
C GLU A 52 -12.82 -20.41 -0.01
N GLN A 53 -13.61 -21.33 -0.59
CA GLN A 53 -14.40 -21.04 -1.79
C GLN A 53 -15.48 -20.00 -1.54
N GLU A 54 -16.24 -20.13 -0.44
CA GLU A 54 -17.29 -19.17 -0.07
C GLU A 54 -16.73 -17.76 0.14
N MET A 55 -15.58 -17.65 0.81
CA MET A 55 -14.92 -16.37 1.01
C MET A 55 -14.40 -15.76 -0.29
N MET A 56 -13.76 -16.56 -1.14
CA MET A 56 -13.30 -16.13 -2.46
C MET A 56 -14.47 -15.62 -3.32
N ASP A 57 -15.60 -16.32 -3.30
CA ASP A 57 -16.81 -15.94 -4.01
C ASP A 57 -17.41 -14.65 -3.46
N GLN A 58 -17.49 -14.51 -2.15
CA GLN A 58 -18.00 -13.30 -1.50
C GLN A 58 -17.14 -12.08 -1.84
N ILE A 59 -15.81 -12.21 -1.79
CA ILE A 59 -14.89 -11.13 -2.17
C ILE A 59 -15.07 -10.76 -3.64
N LYS A 60 -15.16 -11.75 -4.54
CA LYS A 60 -15.36 -11.50 -5.98
C LYS A 60 -16.69 -10.79 -6.26
N ARG A 61 -17.80 -11.27 -5.68
CA ARG A 61 -19.13 -10.67 -5.83
C ARG A 61 -19.14 -9.24 -5.31
N THR A 62 -18.60 -9.03 -4.11
CA THR A 62 -18.58 -7.70 -3.49
C THR A 62 -17.69 -6.74 -4.27
N THR A 63 -16.53 -7.19 -4.77
CA THR A 63 -15.66 -6.39 -5.65
C THR A 63 -16.37 -6.02 -6.95
N LYS A 64 -17.13 -6.95 -7.54
CA LYS A 64 -17.89 -6.71 -8.75
C LYS A 64 -18.99 -5.66 -8.51
N THR A 65 -19.80 -5.83 -7.47
CA THR A 65 -20.85 -4.88 -7.08
C THR A 65 -20.26 -3.49 -6.81
N ALA A 66 -19.12 -3.40 -6.13
CA ALA A 66 -18.43 -2.15 -5.87
C ALA A 66 -18.02 -1.43 -7.17
N LYS A 67 -17.44 -2.19 -8.12
CA LYS A 67 -17.04 -1.65 -9.43
C LYS A 67 -18.23 -1.17 -10.25
N GLU A 68 -19.31 -1.95 -10.28
CA GLU A 68 -20.54 -1.59 -11.00
C GLU A 68 -21.17 -0.33 -10.42
N ARG A 69 -21.22 -0.21 -9.09
CA ARG A 69 -21.71 0.98 -8.41
C ARG A 69 -20.87 2.22 -8.74
N LEU A 70 -19.54 2.10 -8.68
CA LEU A 70 -18.63 3.20 -8.98
C LEU A 70 -18.75 3.64 -10.46
N LEU A 71 -18.93 2.69 -11.38
CA LEU A 71 -19.17 2.98 -12.78
C LEU A 71 -20.51 3.73 -12.99
N GLN A 72 -21.56 3.32 -12.28
CA GLN A 72 -22.86 3.97 -12.31
C GLN A 72 -22.79 5.41 -11.79
N MET A 73 -22.05 5.65 -10.70
CA MET A 73 -21.83 7.00 -10.16
C MET A 73 -21.09 7.90 -11.14
N PHE A 74 -20.12 7.38 -11.91
CA PHE A 74 -19.47 8.18 -12.97
C PHE A 74 -20.42 8.54 -14.09
N LYS A 75 -21.28 7.61 -14.48
CA LYS A 75 -22.28 7.87 -15.51
C LYS A 75 -23.22 9.01 -15.07
N GLU A 76 -23.72 8.94 -13.84
CA GLU A 76 -24.59 9.98 -13.26
C GLU A 76 -23.88 11.34 -13.15
N LYS A 77 -22.61 11.36 -12.71
CA LYS A 77 -21.80 12.59 -12.66
C LYS A 77 -21.63 13.24 -14.04
N GLU A 78 -21.38 12.43 -15.08
CA GLU A 78 -21.24 12.94 -16.45
C GLU A 78 -22.56 13.46 -17.02
N GLU A 79 -23.70 12.82 -16.72
CA GLU A 79 -25.00 13.35 -17.14
C GLU A 79 -25.32 14.70 -16.48
N ILE A 80 -25.12 14.83 -15.16
CA ILE A 80 -25.28 16.12 -14.45
C ILE A 80 -24.38 17.21 -15.07
N LYS A 81 -23.13 16.86 -15.43
CA LYS A 81 -22.20 17.78 -16.08
C LYS A 81 -22.68 18.22 -17.46
N LYS A 82 -23.25 17.31 -18.26
CA LYS A 82 -23.82 17.64 -19.57
C LYS A 82 -25.00 18.59 -19.43
N GLU A 83 -25.92 18.32 -18.52
CA GLU A 83 -27.08 19.19 -18.24
C GLU A 83 -26.63 20.60 -17.83
N PHE A 84 -25.66 20.70 -16.90
CA PHE A 84 -25.09 21.97 -16.48
C PHE A 84 -24.43 22.76 -17.63
N ASN A 85 -23.68 22.08 -18.49
CA ASN A 85 -23.06 22.70 -19.66
C ASN A 85 -24.10 23.18 -20.69
N SER A 86 -25.21 22.44 -20.85
CA SER A 86 -26.32 22.84 -21.71
C SER A 86 -26.96 24.12 -21.19
N LEU A 87 -27.30 24.17 -19.90
CA LEU A 87 -27.87 25.34 -19.24
C LEU A 87 -26.92 26.56 -19.35
N THR A 88 -25.61 26.34 -19.20
CA THR A 88 -24.60 27.40 -19.37
C THR A 88 -24.58 27.97 -20.79
N LYS A 89 -24.76 27.13 -21.81
CA LYS A 89 -24.82 27.58 -23.21
C LYS A 89 -26.09 28.38 -23.48
N GLU A 90 -27.23 27.91 -22.96
CA GLU A 90 -28.52 28.58 -23.10
C GLU A 90 -28.50 29.98 -22.46
N LEU A 91 -27.99 30.08 -21.22
CA LEU A 91 -27.78 31.35 -20.52
C LEU A 91 -26.94 32.33 -21.34
N ARG A 92 -25.81 31.87 -21.90
CA ARG A 92 -24.94 32.71 -22.74
C ARG A 92 -25.60 33.15 -24.04
N LEU A 93 -26.37 32.26 -24.67
CA LEU A 93 -27.10 32.57 -25.91
C LEU A 93 -28.13 33.66 -25.65
N LYS A 94 -28.96 33.49 -24.63
CA LYS A 94 -30.00 34.44 -24.24
C LYS A 94 -29.41 35.78 -23.75
N GLN A 95 -28.30 35.74 -23.02
CA GLN A 95 -27.55 36.94 -22.63
C GLN A 95 -27.01 37.71 -23.85
N SER A 96 -26.50 37.00 -24.86
CA SER A 96 -25.99 37.62 -26.10
C SER A 96 -27.08 38.23 -26.98
N GLN A 97 -28.28 37.64 -26.93
CA GLN A 97 -29.46 38.11 -27.67
C GLN A 97 -30.24 39.19 -26.90
N SER A 98 -29.91 39.40 -25.62
CA SER A 98 -30.61 40.31 -24.71
C SER A 98 -32.13 40.07 -24.67
N ASP A 99 -32.54 38.82 -24.88
CA ASP A 99 -33.92 38.36 -25.06
C ASP A 99 -34.30 37.40 -23.92
N TYR A 100 -34.46 37.93 -22.71
CA TYR A 100 -34.87 37.13 -21.55
C TYR A 100 -35.89 37.90 -20.71
N ASP A 101 -36.84 37.16 -20.14
CA ASP A 101 -37.87 37.71 -19.25
C ASP A 101 -37.84 37.08 -17.84
N GLU A 102 -38.81 37.45 -17.01
CA GLU A 102 -38.92 36.96 -15.63
C GLU A 102 -39.16 35.44 -15.57
N THR A 103 -39.87 34.87 -16.56
CA THR A 103 -40.14 33.43 -16.63
C THR A 103 -38.90 32.62 -17.02
N ASP A 104 -38.06 33.14 -17.92
CA ASP A 104 -36.77 32.54 -18.26
C ASP A 104 -35.84 32.48 -17.04
N VAL A 105 -35.77 33.58 -16.28
CA VAL A 105 -34.93 33.69 -15.08
C VAL A 105 -35.38 32.71 -14.00
N ASP A 106 -36.69 32.58 -13.78
CA ASP A 106 -37.22 31.65 -12.79
C ASP A 106 -37.06 30.20 -13.22
N HIS A 107 -37.21 29.89 -14.51
CA HIS A 107 -36.90 28.58 -15.06
C HIS A 107 -35.44 28.17 -14.80
N TRP A 108 -34.47 29.05 -15.07
CA TRP A 108 -33.06 28.74 -14.83
C TRP A 108 -32.71 28.60 -13.34
N LYS A 109 -33.37 29.36 -12.46
CA LYS A 109 -33.24 29.16 -11.01
C LYS A 109 -33.75 27.79 -10.58
N GLU A 110 -34.87 27.33 -11.14
CA GLU A 110 -35.44 26.03 -10.83
C GLU A 110 -34.52 24.89 -11.30
N GLU A 111 -34.02 24.97 -12.55
CA GLU A 111 -33.07 23.97 -13.08
C GLU A 111 -31.73 23.97 -12.32
N LEU A 112 -31.19 25.14 -11.92
CA LEU A 112 -30.01 25.19 -11.05
C LEU A 112 -30.26 24.55 -9.68
N THR A 113 -31.44 24.76 -9.11
CA THR A 113 -31.82 24.17 -7.81
C THR A 113 -31.94 22.66 -7.92
N LYS A 114 -32.53 22.17 -9.00
CA LYS A 114 -32.64 20.74 -9.32
C LYS A 114 -31.27 20.09 -9.51
N LEU A 115 -30.38 20.67 -10.32
CA LEU A 115 -29.01 20.17 -10.52
C LEU A 115 -28.22 20.16 -9.20
N THR A 116 -28.38 21.20 -8.38
CA THR A 116 -27.76 21.27 -7.05
C THR A 116 -28.26 20.15 -6.13
N LYS A 117 -29.56 19.83 -6.18
CA LYS A 117 -30.15 18.73 -5.41
C LYS A 117 -29.63 17.37 -5.88
N GLN A 118 -29.57 17.12 -7.19
CA GLN A 118 -29.02 15.89 -7.75
C GLN A 118 -27.55 15.70 -7.36
N LEU A 119 -26.74 16.76 -7.43
CA LEU A 119 -25.33 16.71 -7.03
C LEU A 119 -25.18 16.41 -5.52
N ARG A 120 -25.98 17.04 -4.67
CA ARG A 120 -25.98 16.75 -3.22
C ARG A 120 -26.36 15.30 -2.95
N GLN A 121 -27.39 14.79 -3.61
CA GLN A 121 -27.84 13.41 -3.43
C GLN A 121 -26.76 12.38 -3.81
N LEU A 122 -25.99 12.65 -4.88
CA LEU A 122 -24.85 11.82 -5.28
C LEU A 122 -23.73 11.82 -4.23
N LEU A 123 -23.53 12.95 -3.54
CA LEU A 123 -22.51 13.11 -2.49
C LEU A 123 -22.94 12.57 -1.11
N THR A 124 -24.25 12.58 -0.80
CA THR A 124 -24.77 12.20 0.53
C THR A 124 -25.34 10.78 0.61
N SER A 125 -25.37 10.01 -0.48
CA SER A 125 -25.95 8.66 -0.47
C SER A 125 -25.12 7.72 0.41
N ASN A 126 -25.65 7.39 1.60
CA ASN A 126 -25.05 6.51 2.61
C ASN A 126 -24.81 5.06 2.15
N ASP A 127 -25.36 4.66 1.01
CA ASP A 127 -25.09 3.37 0.39
C ASP A 127 -23.64 3.23 -0.16
N ASN A 128 -22.85 4.28 0.00
CA ASN A 128 -21.42 4.34 -0.22
C ASN A 128 -20.61 3.61 0.87
N LYS A 129 -21.27 2.91 1.80
CA LYS A 129 -20.63 2.03 2.77
C LYS A 129 -20.90 0.59 2.38
N ILE A 130 -19.92 -0.04 1.73
CA ILE A 130 -19.93 -1.49 1.58
C ILE A 130 -19.60 -2.06 2.95
N ASP A 131 -20.60 -2.68 3.59
CA ASP A 131 -20.41 -3.30 4.90
C ASP A 131 -19.66 -4.63 4.71
N TRP A 132 -18.45 -4.70 5.26
CA TRP A 132 -17.49 -5.77 5.00
C TRP A 132 -17.28 -6.72 6.18
N ASN A 133 -17.98 -6.56 7.30
CA ASN A 133 -17.76 -7.29 8.57
C ASN A 133 -16.79 -8.49 8.44
N THR A 134 -15.47 -8.35 8.61
CA THR A 134 -14.74 -7.73 9.72
C THR A 134 -13.47 -6.97 9.27
N ASN A 135 -13.31 -5.76 9.81
CA ASN A 135 -12.03 -5.05 10.03
C ASN A 135 -11.27 -4.32 8.90
N SER A 136 -11.97 -3.67 7.97
CA SER A 136 -11.51 -2.39 7.36
C SER A 136 -12.64 -1.74 6.55
N SER A 137 -13.22 -0.65 7.05
CA SER A 137 -14.20 0.14 6.30
C SER A 137 -13.47 1.10 5.37
N ILE A 138 -13.70 1.00 4.06
CA ILE A 138 -13.31 2.04 3.11
C ILE A 138 -14.53 2.94 2.91
N ASP A 139 -14.41 4.19 3.36
CA ASP A 139 -15.43 5.22 3.19
C ASP A 139 -15.44 5.71 1.73
N LEU A 140 -16.48 5.37 0.96
CA LEU A 140 -16.56 5.78 -0.45
C LEU A 140 -16.81 7.29 -0.61
N ALA A 141 -17.20 8.04 0.44
CA ALA A 141 -17.24 9.51 0.38
C ALA A 141 -15.83 10.11 0.21
N ASN A 142 -14.80 9.46 0.76
CA ASN A 142 -13.40 9.83 0.54
C ASN A 142 -12.87 9.42 -0.85
N LEU A 143 -13.57 8.53 -1.56
CA LEU A 143 -13.25 8.15 -2.94
C LEU A 143 -13.92 9.07 -3.98
N ILE A 144 -15.02 9.75 -3.65
CA ILE A 144 -15.72 10.65 -4.58
C ILE A 144 -15.01 12.01 -4.68
N GLN A 145 -14.30 12.44 -3.63
CA GLN A 145 -13.32 13.54 -3.76
C GLN A 145 -12.13 13.18 -4.65
N ALA A 146 -11.97 11.90 -5.01
CA ALA A 146 -10.79 11.39 -5.72
C ALA A 146 -11.03 11.05 -7.21
N VAL A 147 -12.10 11.54 -7.84
CA VAL A 147 -12.34 11.29 -9.28
C VAL A 147 -12.36 12.58 -10.10
N PRO A 148 -11.31 12.82 -10.91
CA PRO A 148 -11.26 13.91 -11.88
C PRO A 148 -12.27 13.67 -13.02
N LEU A 149 -12.99 14.72 -13.38
CA LEU A 149 -13.78 14.81 -14.62
C LEU A 149 -12.86 14.68 -15.85
N PRO A 150 -13.30 14.06 -16.96
CA PRO A 150 -12.59 14.14 -18.22
C PRO A 150 -12.91 15.51 -18.84
N ALA A 151 -11.92 16.39 -18.84
CA ALA A 151 -11.88 17.55 -19.71
C ALA A 151 -10.41 17.81 -20.03
N SER A 152 -10.03 17.50 -21.26
CA SER A 152 -9.02 18.22 -22.04
C SER A 152 -7.73 18.64 -21.33
N SER A 153 -6.64 17.96 -21.72
CA SER A 153 -5.23 18.36 -21.63
C SER A 153 -4.43 17.83 -20.41
N PRO A 154 -3.17 17.38 -20.63
CA PRO A 154 -2.44 16.54 -19.69
C PRO A 154 -1.75 17.41 -18.62
N ASN A 155 -2.14 17.23 -17.36
CA ASN A 155 -1.29 17.42 -16.18
C ASN A 155 -2.08 16.93 -14.95
N GLN A 156 -1.97 15.63 -14.65
CA GLN A 156 -2.38 15.11 -13.35
C GLN A 156 -1.40 15.60 -12.28
N GLU A 157 -1.90 16.03 -11.12
CA GLU A 157 -1.11 16.45 -9.97
C GLU A 157 -0.21 15.31 -9.45
N GLN A 158 0.97 15.17 -10.05
CA GLN A 158 1.97 14.20 -9.65
C GLN A 158 2.70 14.73 -8.41
N LEU A 159 2.65 13.99 -7.29
CA LEU A 159 3.28 14.41 -6.03
C LEU A 159 4.81 14.37 -6.13
N PHE A 160 5.35 13.49 -6.97
CA PHE A 160 6.77 13.41 -7.32
C PHE A 160 6.93 13.57 -8.83
N THR A 161 7.29 14.76 -9.30
CA THR A 161 7.42 15.06 -10.73
C THR A 161 8.80 14.70 -11.27
N GLY A 162 8.87 14.30 -12.54
CA GLY A 162 10.13 14.06 -13.26
C GLY A 162 10.74 12.66 -13.13
N GLY A 163 10.24 11.83 -12.19
CA GLY A 163 10.67 10.44 -12.00
C GLY A 163 9.60 9.42 -12.37
N ALA A 164 10.00 8.29 -12.96
CA ALA A 164 9.12 7.15 -13.26
C ALA A 164 9.20 6.00 -12.23
N LEU A 165 10.12 6.11 -11.26
CA LEU A 165 10.42 5.05 -10.31
C LEU A 165 9.29 4.80 -9.27
N LEU A 166 8.49 5.82 -8.99
CA LEU A 166 7.49 5.80 -7.93
C LEU A 166 6.07 5.69 -8.49
N HIS A 167 5.41 4.58 -8.20
CA HIS A 167 3.96 4.48 -8.35
C HIS A 167 3.22 5.32 -7.31
N LYS A 168 1.94 5.63 -7.58
CA LYS A 168 1.11 6.49 -6.72
C LYS A 168 1.10 6.06 -5.24
N GLY A 169 1.05 4.74 -4.99
CA GLY A 169 1.10 4.20 -3.61
C GLY A 169 2.39 4.52 -2.88
N HIS A 170 3.55 4.45 -3.56
CA HIS A 170 4.84 4.84 -3.00
C HIS A 170 4.88 6.33 -2.68
N GLN A 171 4.40 7.17 -3.58
CA GLN A 171 4.37 8.64 -3.40
C GLN A 171 3.55 9.04 -2.16
N LEU A 172 2.37 8.45 -1.98
CA LEU A 172 1.52 8.71 -0.81
C LEU A 172 2.20 8.27 0.49
N LYS A 173 2.86 7.10 0.48
CA LYS A 173 3.54 6.58 1.68
C LYS A 173 4.76 7.41 2.07
N LEU A 174 5.51 7.92 1.10
CA LEU A 174 6.63 8.83 1.36
C LEU A 174 6.14 10.16 1.96
N ASN A 175 5.03 10.71 1.46
CA ASN A 175 4.41 11.90 2.03
C ASN A 175 3.86 11.66 3.45
N GLU A 176 3.33 10.47 3.73
CA GLU A 176 2.96 10.04 5.08
C GLU A 176 4.19 10.02 6.00
N PHE A 177 5.32 9.47 5.56
CA PHE A 177 6.57 9.45 6.34
C PHE A 177 7.14 10.85 6.61
N TYR A 178 7.00 11.75 5.64
CA TYR A 178 7.37 13.16 5.77
C TYR A 178 6.42 13.90 6.74
N GLY A 179 5.16 13.49 6.84
CA GLY A 179 4.15 14.11 7.72
C GLY A 179 3.24 15.10 7.02
N GLN A 180 3.29 15.19 5.68
CA GLN A 180 2.43 16.09 4.88
C GLN A 180 1.95 15.39 3.60
N THR A 181 0.67 15.00 3.57
CA THR A 181 0.07 14.16 2.52
C THR A 181 0.04 14.81 1.14
N SER A 182 -0.08 16.14 1.07
CA SER A 182 -0.12 16.93 -0.17
C SER A 182 1.24 17.49 -0.59
N GLN A 183 2.34 17.09 0.05
CA GLN A 183 3.67 17.57 -0.29
C GLN A 183 4.03 17.22 -1.74
N ARG A 184 4.58 18.20 -2.45
CA ARG A 184 5.07 18.04 -3.82
C ARG A 184 6.59 18.06 -3.84
N TRP A 185 7.16 17.17 -4.63
CA TRP A 185 8.59 16.98 -4.82
C TRP A 185 8.89 17.09 -6.32
N HIS A 186 10.00 17.72 -6.64
CA HIS A 186 10.52 17.77 -8.00
C HIS A 186 11.86 17.06 -8.08
N LEU A 187 12.07 16.30 -9.15
CA LEU A 187 13.32 15.61 -9.38
C LEU A 187 14.45 16.60 -9.69
N ILE A 188 15.45 16.68 -8.80
CA ILE A 188 16.67 17.49 -9.00
C ILE A 188 17.86 16.70 -9.56
N TYR A 189 17.88 15.38 -9.33
CA TYR A 189 18.95 14.49 -9.75
C TYR A 189 18.43 13.07 -10.04
N LYS A 190 18.87 12.48 -11.15
CA LYS A 190 18.67 11.07 -11.48
C LYS A 190 19.97 10.48 -12.02
N ALA A 191 20.50 9.46 -11.34
CA ALA A 191 21.80 8.88 -11.69
C ALA A 191 21.90 8.42 -13.15
N GLU A 192 20.86 7.78 -13.70
CA GLU A 192 20.80 7.36 -15.11
C GLU A 192 20.93 8.53 -16.10
N LYS A 193 20.52 9.75 -15.71
CA LYS A 193 20.58 10.96 -16.55
C LYS A 193 21.83 11.79 -16.29
N ASN A 194 22.24 11.89 -15.03
CA ASN A 194 23.24 12.85 -14.57
C ASN A 194 24.62 12.22 -14.33
N GLY A 195 24.72 10.89 -14.31
CA GLY A 195 25.91 10.14 -13.91
C GLY A 195 25.78 9.59 -12.48
N PHE A 196 26.50 8.51 -12.18
CA PHE A 196 26.48 7.84 -10.86
C PHE A 196 27.57 8.34 -9.90
N ALA A 197 28.45 9.24 -10.34
CA ALA A 197 29.55 9.71 -9.50
C ALA A 197 29.08 10.73 -8.45
N ALA A 198 29.74 10.78 -7.30
CA ALA A 198 29.39 11.73 -6.24
C ALA A 198 29.46 13.18 -6.73
N LYS A 199 30.45 13.52 -7.56
CA LYS A 199 30.55 14.85 -8.19
C LYS A 199 29.31 15.25 -9.01
N ASP A 200 28.63 14.28 -9.62
CA ASP A 200 27.44 14.54 -10.44
C ASP A 200 26.22 14.79 -9.55
N PHE A 201 26.12 14.06 -8.43
CA PHE A 201 25.14 14.34 -7.38
C PHE A 201 25.35 15.74 -6.79
N HIS A 202 26.57 16.07 -6.34
CA HIS A 202 26.87 17.37 -5.74
C HIS A 202 26.66 18.55 -6.70
N ARG A 203 26.97 18.37 -8.00
CA ARG A 203 26.66 19.38 -9.02
C ARG A 203 25.16 19.70 -9.13
N GLN A 204 24.29 18.74 -8.83
CA GLN A 204 22.83 18.88 -8.95
C GLN A 204 22.13 19.20 -7.62
N CYS A 205 22.69 18.76 -6.48
CA CYS A 205 22.00 18.75 -5.19
C CYS A 205 22.60 19.71 -4.15
N ASP A 206 23.83 20.20 -4.33
CA ASP A 206 24.41 21.14 -3.36
C ASP A 206 23.57 22.42 -3.27
N GLY A 207 23.28 22.85 -2.04
CA GLY A 207 22.38 23.97 -1.74
C GLY A 207 20.89 23.60 -1.71
N GLU A 208 20.52 22.39 -2.16
CA GLU A 208 19.13 21.92 -2.18
C GLU A 208 18.78 21.15 -0.90
N GLY A 209 17.64 21.48 -0.31
CA GLY A 209 17.08 20.84 0.88
C GLY A 209 15.72 21.43 1.27
N PRO A 210 14.79 20.65 1.86
CA PRO A 210 14.90 19.25 2.25
C PRO A 210 14.91 18.30 1.04
N THR A 211 15.57 17.14 1.14
CA THR A 211 15.67 16.18 0.04
C THR A 211 15.26 14.77 0.45
N MET A 212 14.74 14.02 -0.52
CA MET A 212 14.40 12.61 -0.39
C MET A 212 15.14 11.81 -1.45
N THR A 213 16.05 10.95 -1.00
CA THR A 213 16.85 10.09 -1.87
C THR A 213 16.18 8.74 -1.98
N ILE A 214 16.03 8.25 -3.20
CA ILE A 214 15.32 7.00 -3.50
C ILE A 214 16.26 6.14 -4.32
N ILE A 215 16.49 4.92 -3.84
CA ILE A 215 17.40 3.94 -4.41
C ILE A 215 16.59 2.72 -4.82
N GLN A 216 16.86 2.23 -6.03
CA GLN A 216 16.37 0.95 -6.51
C GLN A 216 17.53 -0.04 -6.52
N SER A 217 17.39 -1.18 -5.84
CA SER A 217 18.38 -2.26 -5.95
C SER A 217 18.36 -2.87 -7.36
N GLN A 218 19.53 -3.26 -7.86
CA GLN A 218 19.65 -4.05 -9.08
C GLN A 218 19.05 -5.44 -8.87
N GLU A 219 19.37 -6.06 -7.74
CA GLU A 219 18.80 -7.35 -7.35
C GLU A 219 17.44 -7.15 -6.70
N GLY A 220 16.38 -7.64 -7.34
CA GLY A 220 15.02 -7.67 -6.76
C GLY A 220 14.21 -6.37 -6.87
N ASN A 221 14.74 -5.31 -7.50
CA ASN A 221 14.03 -4.04 -7.72
C ASN A 221 13.45 -3.41 -6.45
N TYR A 222 14.13 -3.57 -5.32
CA TYR A 222 13.69 -3.07 -4.03
C TYR A 222 13.90 -1.56 -3.91
N LEU A 223 12.92 -0.87 -3.33
CA LEU A 223 12.91 0.57 -3.17
C LEU A 223 13.12 0.94 -1.71
N PHE A 224 14.18 1.70 -1.45
CA PHE A 224 14.55 2.19 -0.13
C PHE A 224 15.28 3.52 -0.27
N GLY A 225 15.58 4.16 0.85
CA GLY A 225 16.24 5.45 0.77
C GLY A 225 16.34 6.18 2.11
N ALA A 226 16.55 7.48 1.98
CA ALA A 226 16.80 8.39 3.09
C ALA A 226 16.12 9.74 2.86
N PHE A 227 15.81 10.41 3.95
CA PHE A 227 15.35 11.78 3.97
C PHE A 227 16.27 12.62 4.87
N THR A 228 16.55 13.85 4.42
CA THR A 228 17.25 14.87 5.19
C THR A 228 16.57 16.23 4.99
N MET A 229 16.46 16.98 6.09
CA MET A 229 16.03 18.37 6.07
C MET A 229 17.17 19.34 5.77
N VAL A 230 18.42 18.89 5.96
CA VAL A 230 19.61 19.72 5.79
C VAL A 230 19.98 19.81 4.31
N PRO A 231 20.20 21.03 3.77
CA PRO A 231 20.68 21.21 2.40
C PRO A 231 22.08 20.62 2.18
N TRP A 232 22.28 19.92 1.06
CA TRP A 232 23.57 19.28 0.76
C TRP A 232 24.68 20.31 0.55
N THR A 233 25.91 19.91 0.88
CA THR A 233 27.11 20.71 0.65
C THR A 233 28.29 19.81 0.31
N SER A 234 29.21 20.29 -0.53
CA SER A 234 30.54 19.70 -0.71
C SER A 234 31.53 20.00 0.43
N GLN A 235 31.06 20.18 1.67
CA GLN A 235 31.91 20.38 2.84
C GLN A 235 32.02 19.08 3.65
N ASN A 236 33.24 18.59 3.84
CA ASN A 236 33.48 17.38 4.63
C ASN A 236 33.01 17.58 6.08
N GLY A 237 32.07 16.73 6.53
CA GLY A 237 31.68 16.69 7.94
C GLY A 237 30.23 16.23 8.17
N TYR A 238 29.98 15.85 9.41
CA TYR A 238 28.63 15.53 9.86
C TYR A 238 27.77 16.77 10.00
N LYS A 239 26.49 16.64 9.65
CA LYS A 239 25.47 17.64 9.83
C LYS A 239 24.41 17.12 10.79
N ARG A 240 23.96 18.03 11.64
CA ARG A 240 22.90 17.74 12.60
C ARG A 240 21.55 17.78 11.90
N ASP A 241 20.79 16.69 11.97
CA ASP A 241 19.41 16.65 11.51
C ASP A 241 18.57 15.75 12.43
N PRO A 242 17.75 16.30 13.34
CA PRO A 242 16.86 15.52 14.18
C PRO A 242 15.65 14.95 13.43
N ASN A 243 15.38 15.41 12.20
CA ASN A 243 14.26 14.96 11.37
C ASN A 243 14.70 13.95 10.31
N ALA A 244 15.99 13.62 10.22
CA ALA A 244 16.50 12.63 9.29
C ALA A 244 15.90 11.25 9.59
N PHE A 245 15.63 10.49 8.53
CA PHE A 245 15.18 9.12 8.64
C PHE A 245 15.59 8.30 7.43
N LEU A 246 15.76 6.99 7.65
CA LEU A 246 15.82 6.00 6.58
C LEU A 246 14.44 5.40 6.36
N PHE A 247 14.22 4.81 5.19
CA PHE A 247 12.99 4.08 4.92
C PHE A 247 13.21 2.93 3.95
N THR A 248 12.30 1.96 4.01
CA THR A 248 12.08 0.96 2.96
C THR A 248 10.64 1.05 2.48
N LEU A 249 10.42 0.94 1.18
CA LEU A 249 9.11 0.80 0.54
C LEU A 249 8.87 -0.64 0.09
N THR A 250 9.89 -1.28 -0.48
CA THR A 250 9.92 -2.71 -0.80
C THR A 250 11.28 -3.29 -0.39
N ASN A 251 11.31 -4.56 0.00
CA ASN A 251 12.50 -5.25 0.53
C ASN A 251 12.35 -6.78 0.39
N PRO A 252 13.46 -7.54 0.43
CA PRO A 252 13.43 -9.00 0.26
C PRO A 252 12.72 -9.76 1.39
N HIS A 253 12.49 -9.11 2.53
CA HIS A 253 11.84 -9.71 3.70
C HIS A 253 10.34 -9.46 3.74
N ASN A 254 9.75 -8.90 2.67
CA ASN A 254 8.33 -8.55 2.57
C ASN A 254 7.84 -7.67 3.73
N LEU A 255 8.73 -6.89 4.35
CA LEU A 255 8.32 -5.91 5.35
C LEU A 255 7.45 -4.86 4.66
N LYS A 256 6.37 -4.46 5.34
CA LYS A 256 5.56 -3.32 4.90
C LYS A 256 6.44 -2.06 4.84
N PRO A 257 6.05 -1.03 4.05
CA PRO A 257 6.78 0.22 4.02
C PRO A 257 7.02 0.74 5.45
N THR A 258 8.29 0.94 5.80
CA THR A 258 8.72 1.23 7.18
C THR A 258 9.67 2.42 7.20
N LYS A 259 9.47 3.32 8.16
CA LYS A 259 10.32 4.48 8.46
C LYS A 259 11.18 4.18 9.68
N PHE A 260 12.48 4.50 9.60
CA PHE A 260 13.47 4.37 10.65
C PHE A 260 13.98 5.77 11.03
N PRO A 261 13.38 6.41 12.05
CA PRO A 261 13.80 7.74 12.49
C PRO A 261 15.20 7.69 13.11
N ILE A 262 15.91 8.82 13.05
CA ILE A 262 17.18 8.97 13.73
C ILE A 262 17.02 8.87 15.25
N ILE A 263 18.03 8.31 15.90
CA ILE A 263 18.15 8.30 17.36
C ILE A 263 18.45 9.75 17.81
N PRO A 264 17.62 10.38 18.67
CA PRO A 264 17.76 11.79 19.03
C PRO A 264 19.17 12.20 19.50
N GLU A 265 19.80 11.34 20.30
CA GLU A 265 21.15 11.53 20.86
C GLU A 265 22.26 11.48 19.79
N GLN A 266 21.97 10.89 18.63
CA GLN A 266 22.89 10.79 17.50
C GLN A 266 22.57 11.79 16.39
N SER A 267 21.61 12.70 16.60
CA SER A 267 21.18 13.67 15.58
C SER A 267 22.31 14.53 15.02
N GLN A 268 23.40 14.75 15.77
CA GLN A 268 24.60 15.49 15.31
C GLN A 268 25.42 14.77 14.23
N TYR A 269 25.19 13.46 14.05
CA TYR A 269 25.86 12.61 13.07
C TYR A 269 24.90 12.10 11.99
N ALA A 270 23.77 12.78 11.79
CA ALA A 270 22.67 12.33 10.96
C ALA A 270 23.05 12.13 9.49
N VAL A 271 23.77 13.12 8.94
CA VAL A 271 24.10 13.16 7.52
C VAL A 271 25.56 13.53 7.39
N TYR A 272 26.32 12.77 6.61
CA TYR A 272 27.72 13.09 6.33
C TYR A 272 27.83 13.73 4.95
N HIS A 273 28.35 14.95 4.91
CA HIS A 273 28.60 15.67 3.67
C HIS A 273 30.04 15.45 3.25
N THR A 274 30.29 15.27 1.95
CA THR A 274 31.65 15.13 1.43
C THR A 274 31.76 15.62 0.00
N ASN A 275 32.93 16.10 -0.40
CA ASN A 275 33.21 16.48 -1.80
C ASN A 275 33.85 15.35 -2.63
N THR A 276 34.01 14.16 -2.05
CA THR A 276 34.86 13.10 -2.61
C THR A 276 34.09 11.81 -2.88
N ASN A 277 34.51 11.09 -3.93
CA ASN A 277 34.01 9.78 -4.38
C ASN A 277 34.32 8.62 -3.40
N PHE A 278 34.19 8.79 -2.08
CA PHE A 278 34.53 7.71 -1.14
C PHE A 278 33.60 6.46 -1.25
N TRP A 279 32.55 6.52 -2.08
CA TRP A 279 31.53 5.46 -2.21
C TRP A 279 31.33 4.92 -3.65
N THR A 280 32.17 5.29 -4.62
CA THR A 280 31.91 4.91 -6.03
C THR A 280 32.22 3.47 -6.40
N ASP A 281 32.94 2.71 -5.58
CA ASP A 281 33.28 1.33 -5.95
C ASP A 281 32.14 0.32 -5.71
N SER A 282 31.04 0.71 -5.06
CA SER A 282 29.92 -0.19 -4.74
C SER A 282 28.67 0.00 -5.62
N PHE A 283 28.57 1.08 -6.40
CA PHE A 283 27.41 1.36 -7.26
C PHE A 283 27.69 1.24 -8.76
N SER A 284 28.93 0.96 -9.16
CA SER A 284 29.31 0.82 -10.57
C SER A 284 30.12 -0.46 -10.85
N GLN A 285 29.48 -1.61 -10.72
CA GLN A 285 29.80 -2.81 -11.50
C GLN A 285 28.44 -3.50 -11.74
N SER A 286 27.98 -3.86 -12.93
CA SER A 286 28.59 -3.99 -14.24
C SER A 286 27.47 -3.93 -15.29
N SER A 287 27.58 -3.05 -16.27
CA SER A 287 26.87 -3.20 -17.56
C SER A 287 27.82 -3.92 -18.50
N SER A 288 27.63 -5.21 -18.69
CA SER A 288 28.17 -6.02 -19.79
C SER A 288 27.28 -7.24 -19.96
#